data_AF-A0A2N1Y0C0-F1
#
_entry.id   AF-A0A2N1Y0C0-F1
#
_cell.length_a   1.000
_cell.length_b   1.000
_cell.length_c   1.000
_cell.angle_alpha   90.00
_cell.angle_beta   90.00
_cell.angle_gamma   90.00
#
_symmetry.space_group_name_H-M   'P 1'
#
loop_
_entity.id
_entity.type
_entity.pdbx_description
1 polymer ?
#
loop_
_entity_poly.entity_id
_entity_poly.type
_entity_poly.pdbx_seq_one_letter_code
_entity_poly.pdbx_strand_id
1 'polypeptide(L)'
;MKSETGIRILILALIVLAYALAFQGSRGLFTTDEGRYSAVALNMLERSDFITPQLSHDVAHYTKPPLTYWAIAASVALFGANEWAVRLPNALAFALTVWLCFAIGKRLDREPSARIGSTPILC
;
A
#
# COMPACT_ATOMS: atom_id res chain seq x y z
N MET A 1 -29.24 14.00 -2.41
CA MET A 1 -28.79 12.76 -3.10
C MET A 1 -27.26 12.62 -3.20
N LYS A 2 -26.46 13.62 -3.61
CA LYS A 2 -24.98 13.51 -3.63
C LYS A 2 -24.33 13.25 -2.26
N SER A 3 -24.91 13.78 -1.18
CA SER A 3 -24.43 13.61 0.20
C SER A 3 -24.40 12.13 0.63
N GLU A 4 -25.50 11.41 0.39
CA GLU A 4 -25.65 9.98 0.69
C GLU A 4 -24.57 9.12 0.01
N THR A 5 -24.28 9.40 -1.27
CA THR A 5 -23.23 8.67 -2.01
C THR A 5 -21.84 8.98 -1.45
N GLY A 6 -21.57 10.23 -1.06
CA GLY A 6 -20.31 10.61 -0.44
C GLY A 6 -20.07 9.90 0.88
N ILE A 7 -21.09 9.84 1.73
CA ILE A 7 -21.05 9.14 3.02
C ILE A 7 -20.79 7.65 2.82
N ARG A 8 -21.48 7.00 1.87
CA ARG A 8 -21.26 5.57 1.56
C ARG A 8 -19.82 5.29 1.12
N ILE A 9 -19.25 6.13 0.25
CA ILE A 9 -17.85 5.99 -0.19
C ILE A 9 -16.89 6.16 0.99
N LEU A 10 -17.15 7.13 1.88
CA LEU A 10 -16.35 7.34 3.08
C LEU A 10 -16.40 6.11 4.01
N ILE A 11 -17.60 5.57 4.26
CA ILE A 11 -17.77 4.36 5.08
C ILE A 11 -16.99 3.18 4.47
N LEU A 12 -17.09 2.97 3.16
CA LEU A 12 -16.35 1.91 2.49
C LEU A 12 -14.83 2.10 2.60
N ALA A 13 -14.34 3.33 2.42
CA ALA A 13 -12.92 3.64 2.58
C ALA A 13 -12.44 3.35 4.01
N LEU A 14 -13.23 3.70 5.02
CA LEU A 14 -12.92 3.41 6.42
C LEU A 14 -12.94 1.92 6.72
N ILE A 15 -13.88 1.15 6.16
CA ILE A 15 -13.91 -0.32 6.31
C ILE A 15 -12.66 -0.95 5.69
N VAL A 16 -12.26 -0.52 4.49
CA VAL A 16 -11.05 -1.02 3.83
C VAL A 16 -9.80 -0.69 4.65
N LEU A 17 -9.71 0.54 5.16
CA LEU A 17 -8.58 0.94 6.01
C LEU A 17 -8.54 0.15 7.32
N ALA A 18 -9.68 -0.02 7.98
CA ALA A 18 -9.79 -0.81 9.21
C ALA A 18 -9.37 -2.27 8.95
N TYR A 19 -9.83 -2.86 7.85
CA TYR A 19 -9.43 -4.20 7.45
C TYR A 19 -7.93 -4.30 7.16
N ALA A 20 -7.35 -3.31 6.46
CA ALA A 20 -5.92 -3.29 6.13
C ALA A 20 -5.03 -3.24 7.39
N LEU A 21 -5.45 -2.48 8.41
CA LEU A 21 -4.72 -2.32 9.67
C LEU A 21 -5.00 -3.41 10.69
N ALA A 22 -6.10 -4.14 10.54
CA ALA A 22 -6.51 -5.18 11.47
C ALA A 22 -5.48 -6.32 11.51
N PHE A 23 -5.19 -6.79 12.72
CA PHE A 23 -4.36 -7.96 13.00
C PHE A 23 -2.92 -7.93 12.45
N GLN A 24 -2.38 -6.78 12.03
CA GLN A 24 -1.01 -6.70 11.51
C GLN A 24 0.07 -7.06 12.54
N GLY A 25 -0.26 -7.11 13.84
CA GLY A 25 0.64 -7.56 14.91
C GLY A 25 0.34 -8.95 15.47
N SER A 26 -0.62 -9.70 14.92
CA SER A 26 -1.07 -10.96 15.52
C SER A 26 -0.14 -12.15 15.28
N ARG A 27 0.87 -11.99 14.42
CA ARG A 27 1.86 -13.02 14.07
C ARG A 27 3.24 -12.41 13.83
N GLY A 28 4.27 -13.23 14.06
CA GLY A 28 5.66 -12.92 13.71
C GLY A 28 5.86 -12.72 12.20
N LEU A 29 7.03 -12.18 11.84
CA LEU A 29 7.42 -11.93 10.45
C LEU A 29 7.72 -13.24 9.71
N PHE A 30 7.27 -13.34 8.46
CA PHE A 30 7.69 -14.43 7.58
C PHE A 30 9.15 -14.24 7.14
N THR A 31 9.99 -15.24 7.42
CA THR A 31 11.45 -15.14 7.30
C THR A 31 11.95 -14.79 5.90
N THR A 32 11.30 -15.31 4.85
CA THR A 32 11.81 -15.18 3.48
C THR A 32 11.63 -13.79 2.90
N ASP A 33 10.43 -13.21 2.98
CA ASP A 33 10.15 -11.90 2.39
C ASP A 33 10.07 -10.83 3.49
N GLU A 34 9.07 -10.88 4.37
CA GLU A 34 8.86 -9.87 5.41
C GLU A 34 10.11 -9.63 6.26
N GLY A 35 10.82 -10.70 6.65
CA GLY A 35 12.06 -10.64 7.42
C GLY A 35 13.20 -9.95 6.68
N ARG A 36 13.39 -10.21 5.37
CA ARG A 36 14.47 -9.57 4.60
C ARG A 36 14.22 -8.08 4.41
N TYR A 37 13.00 -7.68 4.09
CA TYR A 37 12.68 -6.26 3.87
C TYR A 37 12.78 -5.45 5.15
N SER A 38 12.30 -6.01 6.26
CA SER A 38 12.41 -5.39 7.57
C SER A 38 13.87 -5.31 8.04
N ALA A 39 14.66 -6.37 7.90
CA ALA A 39 16.08 -6.36 8.29
C ALA A 39 16.87 -5.29 7.52
N VAL A 40 16.68 -5.18 6.20
CA VAL A 40 17.35 -4.14 5.40
C VAL A 40 16.92 -2.74 5.87
N ALA A 41 15.63 -2.52 6.10
CA ALA A 41 15.11 -1.23 6.55
C ALA A 41 15.65 -0.85 7.95
N LEU A 42 15.74 -1.81 8.86
CA LEU A 42 16.30 -1.63 10.20
C LEU A 42 17.80 -1.30 10.13
N ASN A 43 18.58 -2.03 9.34
CA ASN A 43 20.00 -1.74 9.13
C ASN A 43 20.22 -0.32 8.56
N MET A 44 19.38 0.11 7.62
CA MET A 44 19.45 1.46 7.05
C MET A 44 19.15 2.54 8.12
N LEU A 45 18.18 2.27 8.99
CA LEU A 45 17.82 3.17 10.10
C LEU A 45 18.95 3.25 11.14
N GLU A 46 19.51 2.10 11.55
CA GLU A 46 20.61 2.02 12.52
C GLU A 46 21.89 2.71 12.01
N ARG A 47 22.22 2.54 10.72
CA ARG A 47 23.43 3.12 10.11
C ARG A 47 23.24 4.56 9.64
N SER A 48 22.00 5.05 9.60
CA SER A 48 21.64 6.33 8.97
C SER A 48 22.11 6.45 7.51
N ASP A 49 22.34 5.32 6.82
CA ASP A 49 22.67 5.25 5.40
C ASP A 49 21.44 4.73 4.65
N PHE A 50 20.71 5.67 4.04
CA PHE A 50 19.52 5.38 3.26
C PHE A 50 19.80 5.16 1.76
N ILE A 51 21.06 5.28 1.34
CA ILE A 51 21.47 5.09 -0.06
C ILE A 51 21.87 3.64 -0.31
N THR A 52 22.52 3.00 0.66
CA THR A 52 23.10 1.67 0.51
C THR A 52 22.26 0.61 1.25
N PRO A 53 21.27 -0.05 0.60
CA PRO A 53 20.52 -1.13 1.24
C PRO A 53 21.42 -2.33 1.50
N GLN A 54 21.48 -2.79 2.75
CA GLN A 54 22.27 -3.95 3.17
C GLN A 54 21.43 -4.92 4.01
N LEU A 55 21.46 -6.20 3.65
CA LEU A 55 20.77 -7.25 4.40
C LEU A 55 21.57 -7.69 5.64
N SER A 56 22.89 -7.64 5.53
CA SER A 56 23.85 -7.90 6.60
C SER A 56 25.08 -7.02 6.37
N HIS A 57 25.97 -6.92 7.36
CA HIS A 57 27.12 -6.01 7.34
C HIS A 57 27.91 -5.97 6.02
N ASP A 58 28.05 -7.11 5.33
CA ASP A 58 28.81 -7.22 4.08
C ASP A 58 27.96 -7.60 2.85
N VAL A 59 26.63 -7.69 2.98
CA VAL A 59 25.73 -8.14 1.90
C VAL A 59 24.82 -7.02 1.46
N ALA A 60 25.23 -6.33 0.40
CA ALA A 60 24.40 -5.31 -0.25
C ALA A 60 23.21 -5.93 -1.00
N HIS A 61 22.07 -5.24 -0.96
CA HIS A 61 20.81 -5.71 -1.51
C HIS A 61 20.26 -4.75 -2.56
N TYR A 62 20.95 -4.62 -3.70
CA TYR A 62 20.58 -3.74 -4.81
C TYR A 62 19.57 -4.36 -5.80
N THR A 63 18.85 -5.40 -5.39
CA THR A 63 17.92 -6.11 -6.29
C THR A 63 16.60 -5.36 -6.49
N LYS A 64 16.23 -4.47 -5.56
CA LYS A 64 14.99 -3.68 -5.60
C LYS A 64 15.25 -2.21 -5.26
N PRO A 65 14.45 -1.28 -5.79
CA PRO A 65 14.55 0.13 -5.44
C PRO A 65 14.29 0.36 -3.94
N PRO A 66 14.90 1.40 -3.33
CA PRO A 66 14.93 1.54 -1.87
C PRO A 66 13.63 2.07 -1.26
N LEU A 67 12.65 2.45 -2.08
CA LEU A 67 11.39 3.07 -1.62
C LEU A 67 10.68 2.25 -0.54
N THR A 68 10.61 0.93 -0.70
CA THR A 68 9.98 0.04 0.28
C THR A 68 10.75 0.05 1.60
N TYR A 69 12.09 0.07 1.56
CA TYR A 69 12.90 0.14 2.76
C TYR A 69 12.73 1.47 3.49
N TRP A 70 12.68 2.58 2.75
CA TRP A 70 12.44 3.90 3.34
C TRP A 70 11.08 4.00 4.01
N ALA A 71 10.04 3.46 3.38
CA ALA A 71 8.69 3.46 3.96
C ALA A 71 8.64 2.63 5.26
N ILE A 72 9.28 1.47 5.28
CA ILE A 72 9.38 0.62 6.49
C ILE A 72 10.22 1.32 7.56
N ALA A 73 11.38 1.86 7.20
CA ALA A 73 12.28 2.55 8.13
C ALA A 73 11.60 3.77 8.77
N ALA A 74 10.87 4.57 7.98
CA ALA A 74 10.11 5.72 8.48
C ALA A 74 9.01 5.28 9.45
N SER A 75 8.29 4.20 9.14
CA SER A 75 7.25 3.65 10.02
C SER A 75 7.84 3.14 11.34
N VAL A 76 8.94 2.39 11.28
CA VAL A 76 9.62 1.90 12.48
C VAL A 76 10.21 3.06 13.30
N ALA A 77 10.74 4.10 12.66
CA ALA A 77 11.25 5.28 13.36
C ALA A 77 10.14 6.03 14.14
N LEU A 78 8.90 6.01 13.66
CA LEU A 78 7.76 6.67 14.28
C LEU A 78 7.05 5.82 15.35
N PHE A 79 6.91 4.51 15.11
CA PHE A 79 6.07 3.62 15.92
C PHE A 79 6.87 2.55 16.70
N GLY A 80 8.19 2.54 16.56
CA GLY A 80 9.09 1.56 17.16
C GLY A 80 9.24 0.27 16.35
N ALA A 81 10.22 -0.55 16.75
CA ALA A 81 10.50 -1.84 16.11
C ALA A 81 9.53 -2.92 16.59
N ASN A 82 8.42 -3.06 15.86
CA ASN A 82 7.43 -4.12 16.06
C ASN A 82 6.83 -4.55 14.71
N GLU A 83 6.18 -5.72 14.70
CA GLU A 83 5.61 -6.33 13.50
C GLU A 83 4.53 -5.45 12.86
N TRP A 84 3.77 -4.73 13.68
CA TRP A 84 2.71 -3.84 13.21
C TRP A 84 3.29 -2.64 12.45
N ALA A 85 4.34 -2.01 12.99
CA ALA A 85 5.03 -0.88 12.38
C ALA A 85 5.70 -1.27 11.06
N VAL A 86 6.30 -2.46 10.98
CA VAL A 86 6.90 -2.96 9.73
C VAL A 86 5.86 -3.13 8.62
N ARG A 87 4.64 -3.57 8.96
CA ARG A 87 3.58 -3.84 7.98
C ARG A 87 2.69 -2.63 7.66
N LEU A 88 2.71 -1.59 8.50
CA LEU A 88 1.90 -0.39 8.33
C LEU A 88 2.01 0.25 6.93
N PRO A 89 3.21 0.43 6.33
CA PRO A 89 3.31 1.00 4.98
C PRO A 89 2.61 0.15 3.92
N ASN A 90 2.71 -1.18 4.04
CA ASN A 90 2.07 -2.11 3.10
C ASN A 90 0.55 -2.08 3.25
N ALA A 91 0.03 -1.98 4.48
CA ALA A 91 -1.40 -1.83 4.74
C ALA A 91 -1.96 -0.53 4.13
N LEU A 92 -1.22 0.58 4.25
CA LEU A 92 -1.60 1.85 3.63
C LEU A 92 -1.54 1.78 2.10
N ALA A 93 -0.51 1.15 1.53
CA ALA A 93 -0.40 0.94 0.09
C ALA A 93 -1.55 0.09 -0.47
N PHE A 94 -1.99 -0.94 0.27
CA PHE A 94 -3.17 -1.73 -0.08
C PHE A 94 -4.44 -0.85 -0.12
N ALA A 95 -4.71 -0.10 0.94
CA ALA A 95 -5.89 0.77 1.01
C ALA A 95 -5.89 1.83 -0.10
N LEU A 96 -4.71 2.43 -0.38
CA LEU A 96 -4.53 3.38 -1.47
C LEU A 96 -4.80 2.74 -2.83
N THR A 97 -4.32 1.51 -3.05
CA THR A 97 -4.54 0.78 -4.31
C THR A 97 -6.04 0.52 -4.55
N VAL A 98 -6.76 0.07 -3.53
CA VAL A 98 -8.22 -0.13 -3.61
C VAL A 98 -8.93 1.18 -3.97
N TRP A 99 -8.53 2.28 -3.32
CA TRP A 99 -9.09 3.60 -3.62
C TRP A 99 -8.79 4.07 -5.05
N LEU A 100 -7.56 3.86 -5.53
CA LEU A 100 -7.17 4.19 -6.90
C LEU A 100 -7.95 3.37 -7.93
N CYS A 101 -8.11 2.06 -7.72
CA CYS A 101 -8.93 1.21 -8.59
C CYS A 101 -10.38 1.70 -8.65
N PHE A 102 -10.97 2.06 -7.51
CA PHE A 102 -12.31 2.65 -7.46
C PHE A 102 -12.38 3.99 -8.20
N ALA A 103 -11.38 4.86 -8.02
CA ALA A 103 -11.31 6.16 -8.68
C ALA A 103 -11.18 6.02 -10.21
N ILE A 104 -10.41 5.04 -10.68
CA ILE A 104 -10.27 4.72 -12.11
C ILE A 104 -11.61 4.19 -12.65
N GLY A 105 -12.24 3.22 -12.00
CA GLY A 105 -13.55 2.69 -12.42
C GLY A 105 -14.61 3.79 -12.55
N LYS A 106 -14.68 4.68 -11.56
CA LYS A 106 -15.61 5.83 -11.59
C LYS A 106 -15.31 6.83 -12.71
N ARG A 107 -14.05 6.95 -13.15
CA ARG A 107 -13.68 7.80 -14.30
C ARG A 107 -14.06 7.15 -15.61
N LEU A 108 -13.84 5.84 -15.75
CA LEU A 108 -14.21 5.08 -16.94
C LEU A 108 -15.73 5.04 -17.15
N ASP A 109 -16.52 4.86 -16.08
CA ASP A 109 -17.99 4.92 -16.15
C ASP A 109 -18.55 6.29 -16.59
N ARG A 110 -17.74 7.35 -16.52
CA ARG A 110 -18.13 8.70 -16.91
C ARG A 110 -17.85 9.02 -18.37
N GLU A 111 -17.09 8.20 -19.09
CA GLU A 111 -16.87 8.30 -20.54
C GLU A 111 -18.15 7.86 -21.27
N PRO A 112 -18.89 8.75 -21.98
CA PRO A 112 -20.14 8.40 -22.65
C PRO A 112 -19.99 7.49 -23.89
N SER A 113 -18.78 7.00 -24.19
CA SER A 113 -18.43 6.46 -25.51
C SER A 113 -18.96 5.04 -25.82
N ALA A 114 -19.89 4.51 -25.01
CA ALA A 114 -20.62 3.26 -25.28
C ALA A 114 -22.14 3.48 -25.43
N ARG A 115 -22.61 4.70 -25.71
CA ARG A 115 -23.94 4.97 -26.27
C ARG A 115 -23.93 5.17 -27.80
N ILE A 116 -22.92 4.65 -28.48
CA ILE A 116 -22.90 4.54 -29.94
C ILE A 116 -23.01 3.04 -30.26
N GLY A 117 -24.24 2.56 -30.35
CA GLY A 117 -24.55 1.15 -30.57
C GLY A 117 -26.05 0.83 -30.58
N SER A 118 -26.91 1.81 -30.33
CA SER A 118 -28.36 1.72 -30.55
C SER A 118 -28.81 2.77 -31.57
N THR A 119 -28.20 2.79 -32.75
CA THR A 119 -28.92 3.22 -33.95
C THR A 119 -29.61 1.99 -34.52
N PRO A 120 -30.95 1.90 -34.51
CA PRO A 120 -31.63 0.89 -35.29
C PRO A 120 -31.31 1.19 -36.76
N ILE A 121 -30.56 0.30 -37.40
CA ILE A 121 -30.47 0.23 -38.85
C ILE A 121 -31.86 -0.24 -39.31
N LEU A 122 -32.73 0.72 -39.59
CA LEU A 122 -33.87 0.53 -40.48
C LEU A 122 -33.31 0.56 -41.91
N CYS A 123 -33.06 -0.62 -42.46
CA CYS A 123 -33.26 -0.93 -43.86
C CYS A 123 -34.48 -1.85 -43.94
#